data_AF-A0A939BTU2-F1
#
_entry.id   AF-A0A939BTU2-F1
#
_cell.length_a   1.000
_cell.length_b   1.000
_cell.length_c   1.000
_cell.angle_alpha   90.00
_cell.angle_beta   90.00
_cell.angle_gamma   90.00
#
_symmetry.space_group_name_H-M   'P 1'
#
loop_
_entity.id
_entity.type
_entity.pdbx_description
1 polymer ?
#
loop_
_entity_poly.entity_id
_entity_poly.type
_entity_poly.pdbx_seq_one_letter_code
_entity_poly.pdbx_strand_id
1 'polypeptide(L)' 'MIITSNLQFADWTQIFKDEQMTAALVDRLTHRVHIFVMNGDSYRFKQSISEIVIMKKLPTQRVDSFLP' A
#
# COMPACT_ATOMS: atom_id res chain seq x y z
N MET A 1 -7.43 -13.50 -15.23
CA MET A 1 -6.29 -12.59 -15.04
C MET A 1 -6.54 -11.78 -13.78
N ILE A 2 -5.54 -11.64 -12.90
CA ILE A 2 -5.68 -10.87 -11.66
C ILE A 2 -4.74 -9.66 -11.78
N ILE A 3 -5.29 -8.46 -11.68
CA ILE A 3 -4.53 -7.21 -11.72
C ILE A 3 -4.78 -6.48 -10.41
N THR A 4 -3.71 -6.05 -9.75
CA THR A 4 -3.77 -5.19 -8.55
C THR A 4 -3.21 -3.82 -8.93
N SER A 5 -4.02 -2.77 -8.79
CA SER A 5 -3.57 -1.40 -8.97
C SER A 5 -3.84 -0.61 -7.70
N ASN A 6 -2.87 0.23 -7.34
CA ASN A 6 -2.97 1.21 -6.26
C ASN A 6 -3.59 2.54 -6.73
N LEU A 7 -3.92 2.64 -8.02
CA LEU A 7 -4.51 3.82 -8.64
C LEU A 7 -5.95 3.52 -9.06
N GLN A 8 -6.84 4.48 -8.80
CA GLN A 8 -8.20 4.46 -9.28
C GLN A 8 -8.22 4.50 -10.83
N PHE A 9 -9.24 3.88 -11.43
CA PHE A 9 -9.35 3.79 -12.90
C PHE A 9 -9.31 5.15 -13.60
N ALA A 10 -9.81 6.21 -12.95
CA ALA A 10 -9.77 7.57 -13.46
C ALA A 10 -8.33 8.11 -13.66
N ASP A 11 -7.36 7.62 -12.89
CA ASP A 11 -5.96 8.08 -12.97
C ASP A 11 -5.12 7.25 -13.95
N TRP A 12 -5.68 6.19 -14.54
CA TRP A 12 -4.94 5.34 -15.48
C TRP A 12 -4.62 6.05 -16.79
N THR A 13 -5.40 7.07 -17.16
CA THR A 13 -5.12 7.95 -18.31
C THR A 13 -3.75 8.62 -18.20
N GLN A 14 -3.25 8.88 -16.99
CA GLN A 14 -1.91 9.43 -16.79
C GLN A 14 -0.79 8.44 -17.15
N ILE A 15 -1.03 7.14 -16.99
CA ILE A 15 -0.03 6.09 -17.28
C ILE A 15 0.05 5.81 -18.78
N PHE A 16 -1.12 5.67 -19.41
CA PHE A 16 -1.23 5.26 -20.81
C PHE A 16 -1.20 6.45 -21.78
N LYS A 17 -1.25 7.70 -21.28
CA LYS A 17 -1.17 9.00 -22.00
C LYS A 17 -2.28 9.25 -23.03
N ASP A 18 -2.84 8.20 -23.62
CA ASP A 18 -3.94 8.24 -24.58
C ASP A 18 -5.23 7.74 -23.91
N GLU A 19 -6.20 8.64 -23.85
CA GLU A 19 -7.50 8.40 -23.23
C GLU A 19 -8.32 7.33 -23.96
N GLN A 20 -8.26 7.28 -25.29
CA GLN A 20 -9.01 6.29 -26.07
C GLN A 20 -8.46 4.88 -25.85
N MET A 21 -7.12 4.75 -25.79
CA MET A 21 -6.48 3.47 -25.54
C MET A 21 -6.75 2.97 -24.12
N THR A 22 -6.69 3.89 -23.14
CA THR A 22 -6.99 3.59 -21.73
C THR A 22 -8.42 3.11 -21.56
N ALA A 23 -9.38 3.83 -22.17
CA ALA A 23 -10.80 3.47 -22.11
C ALA A 23 -11.04 2.09 -22.73
N ALA A 24 -10.47 1.81 -23.91
CA ALA A 24 -10.59 0.50 -24.56
C ALA A 24 -9.95 -0.63 -23.74
N LEU A 25 -8.86 -0.36 -23.00
CA LEU A 25 -8.23 -1.34 -22.11
C LEU A 25 -9.11 -1.61 -20.89
N VAL A 26 -9.57 -0.56 -20.21
CA VAL A 26 -10.42 -0.66 -19.02
C VAL A 26 -11.74 -1.35 -19.36
N ASP A 27 -12.35 -1.03 -20.50
CA ASP A 27 -13.56 -1.69 -21.01
C ASP A 27 -13.35 -3.21 -21.15
N ARG A 28 -12.28 -3.63 -21.82
CA ARG A 28 -11.93 -5.06 -21.95
C ARG A 28 -11.64 -5.73 -20.62
N LEU A 29 -10.99 -5.04 -19.69
CA LEU A 29 -10.66 -5.56 -18.37
C LEU A 29 -11.89 -5.68 -17.46
N THR A 30 -12.85 -4.76 -17.59
CA THR A 30 -14.06 -4.71 -16.75
C THR A 30 -15.19 -5.60 -17.26
N HIS A 31 -15.18 -5.97 -18.55
CA HIS A 31 -16.21 -6.81 -19.19
C HIS A 31 -16.47 -8.15 -18.47
N ARG A 32 -15.48 -8.72 -17.76
CA ARG A 32 -15.65 -9.91 -16.91
C ARG A 32 -14.80 -9.83 -15.65
N VAL A 33 -15.07 -8.86 -14.77
CA VAL A 33 -14.30 -8.73 -13.53
C VAL A 33 -15.18 -8.58 -12.30
N HIS A 34 -14.65 -9.09 -11.19
CA HIS A 34 -15.07 -8.74 -9.85
C HIS A 34 -14.10 -7.69 -9.31
N ILE A 35 -14.57 -6.45 -9.15
CA ILE A 35 -13.77 -5.35 -8.62
C ILE A 35 -13.75 -5.48 -7.10
N PHE A 36 -12.56 -5.75 -6.54
CA PHE A 36 -12.36 -5.76 -5.10
C PHE A 36 -11.68 -4.46 -4.69
N VAL A 37 -12.45 -3.55 -4.08
CA VAL A 37 -11.93 -2.29 -3.55
C VAL A 37 -11.25 -2.58 -2.21
N MET A 38 -9.93 -2.60 -2.21
CA MET A 38 -9.11 -2.77 -1.02
C MET A 38 -8.97 -1.44 -0.27
N ASN A 39 -10.00 -1.03 0.47
CA ASN A 39 -9.96 0.11 1.40
C ASN A 39 -9.47 -0.29 2.80
N GLY A 40 -8.44 -1.15 2.88
CA GLY A 40 -7.87 -1.62 4.15
C GLY A 40 -6.65 -0.79 4.56
N ASP A 41 -6.49 -0.53 5.85
CA ASP A 41 -5.27 0.06 6.40
C ASP A 41 -4.03 -0.66 5.85
N SER A 42 -3.00 0.10 5.45
CA SER A 42 -1.75 -0.48 4.99
C SER A 42 -1.19 -1.45 6.03
N TYR A 43 -1.09 -2.73 5.67
CA TYR A 43 -0.50 -3.76 6.54
C TYR A 43 0.92 -3.36 7.00
N ARG A 44 1.67 -2.68 6.12
CA ARG A 44 2.98 -2.10 6.41
C ARG A 44 2.95 -1.03 7.50
N PHE A 45 1.87 -0.23 7.56
CA PHE A 45 1.67 0.79 8.59
C PHE A 45 1.33 0.17 9.96
N LYS A 46 0.52 -0.90 9.97
CA LYS A 46 0.28 -1.69 11.20
C LYS A 46 1.56 -2.33 11.71
N GLN A 47 2.40 -2.86 10.82
CA GLN A 47 3.67 -3.46 11.20
C GLN A 47 4.67 -2.41 11.72
N SER A 48 4.81 -1.25 11.07
CA SER A 48 5.71 -0.19 11.54
C SER A 48 5.28 0.39 12.88
N ILE A 49 3.97 0.57 13.12
CA ILE A 49 3.46 0.96 14.44
C ILE A 49 3.79 -0.10 15.48
N SER A 50 3.62 -1.39 15.17
CA SER A 50 3.95 -2.47 16.10
C SER A 50 5.45 -2.49 16.45
N GLU A 51 6.33 -2.33 15.47
CA GLU A 51 7.78 -2.26 15.69
C GLU A 51 8.18 -1.00 16.49
N ILE A 52 7.59 0.16 16.19
CA ILE A 52 7.81 1.40 16.96
C ILE A 52 7.35 1.24 18.42
N VAL A 53 6.20 0.60 18.65
CA VAL A 53 5.67 0.35 20.00
C VAL A 53 6.57 -0.63 20.75
N ILE A 54 7.14 -1.64 20.08
CA ILE A 54 8.12 -2.57 20.68
C ILE A 54 9.43 -1.83 21.01
N MET A 55 9.94 -0.97 20.13
CA MET A 55 11.12 -0.15 20.39
C MET A 55 10.92 0.82 21.55
N LYS A 56 9.72 1.42 21.69
CA LYS A 56 9.37 2.28 22.85
C LYS A 56 9.24 1.50 24.17
N LYS A 57 9.04 0.18 24.11
CA LYS A 57 8.97 -0.71 25.27
C LYS A 57 10.31 -1.32 25.67
N LEU A 58 11.39 -1.09 24.93
CA LEU A 58 12.72 -1.46 25.45
C LEU A 58 13.03 -0.55 26.65
N PRO A 59 13.30 -1.12 27.84
CA PRO A 59 13.82 -0.32 28.93
C PRO A 59 15.20 0.17 28.51
N THR A 60 15.39 1.50 28.52
CA THR A 60 16.70 2.13 28.60
C THR A 60 17.36 1.70 29.91
N GLN A 61 17.88 0.48 29.95
CA GLN A 61 18.56 -0.08 31.11
C GLN A 61 19.79 -0.84 30.64
N ARG A 62 20.71 -0.11 30.00
CA ARG A 62 22.11 -0.51 29.88
C ARG A 62 22.93 0.69 29.39
N VAL A 63 23.38 1.55 30.30
CA VAL A 63 24.62 2.35 30.13
C VAL A 63 25.13 2.96 31.44
N ASP A 64 24.33 3.10 32.50
CA ASP A 64 24.79 3.84 33.70
C ASP A 64 25.58 3.01 34.75
N SER A 65 25.85 1.72 34.52
CA SER A 65 26.58 0.87 35.47
C SER A 65 28.07 0.67 35.14
N PHE A 66 28.64 1.48 34.24
CA PHE A 66 30.06 1.46 33.90
C PHE A 66 30.65 2.88 33.89
N LEU A 67 30.66 3.52 35.06
CA LEU A 67 31.69 4.49 35.40
C LEU A 67 32.49 3.93 36.59
N PRO A 68 33.76 3.56 36.42
CA PRO A 68 34.68 3.41 37.55
C PRO A 68 35.01 4.77 38.20
#